data_AF-A0A538BMF9-F1
#
_entry.id   AF-A0A538BMF9-F1
#
_cell.length_a   1.000
_cell.length_b   1.000
_cell.length_c   1.000
_cell.angle_alpha   90.00
_cell.angle_beta   90.00
_cell.angle_gamma   90.00
#
_symmetry.space_group_name_H-M   'P 1'
#
loop_
_entity.id
_entity.type
_entity.pdbx_description
1 polymer ?
#
loop_
_entity_poly.entity_id
_entity_poly.type
_entity_poly.pdbx_seq_one_letter_code
_entity_poly.pdbx_strand_id
1 'polypeptide(L)'
;MATPLVRRSIVGATFALIAGAVLVHVVPPRHVAPEPIPARPLIAGGIQKIKHVIVVMQENRSFDNYFGTFPGADGIPMRGREPTVCIPDPHAGQCVRPFHDSHLIDLGGPHTTWAARTDINGGR
;
A
#
# COMPACT_ATOMS: atom_id res chain seq x y z
N MET A 1 -17.56 -20.18 66.52
CA MET A 1 -18.46 -19.04 66.81
C MET A 1 -19.58 -19.07 65.79
N ALA A 2 -20.79 -19.39 66.22
CA ALA A 2 -21.97 -19.39 65.37
C ALA A 2 -23.04 -18.53 66.04
N THR A 3 -23.60 -17.56 65.32
CA THR A 3 -24.93 -17.01 65.59
C THR A 3 -25.50 -16.40 64.30
N PRO A 4 -26.82 -16.44 64.12
CA PRO A 4 -27.54 -16.21 62.86
C PRO A 4 -28.17 -14.82 62.79
N LEU A 5 -28.79 -14.45 61.65
CA LEU A 5 -30.08 -13.75 61.52
C LEU A 5 -30.31 -13.43 60.02
N VAL A 6 -31.31 -14.04 59.37
CA VAL A 6 -32.66 -13.50 59.11
C VAL A 6 -32.72 -12.39 58.03
N ARG A 7 -33.17 -12.84 56.84
CA ARG A 7 -34.33 -12.35 56.05
C ARG A 7 -34.30 -10.92 55.52
N ARG A 8 -34.37 -10.79 54.19
CA ARG A 8 -35.33 -9.90 53.51
C ARG A 8 -35.47 -10.20 52.01
N SER A 9 -36.68 -10.60 51.66
CA SER A 9 -37.25 -10.79 50.33
C SER A 9 -37.20 -9.50 49.51
N ILE A 10 -37.02 -9.59 48.18
CA ILE A 10 -37.87 -8.89 47.21
C ILE A 10 -38.05 -9.79 45.97
N VAL A 11 -39.31 -10.09 45.71
CA VAL A 11 -39.86 -10.65 44.47
C VAL A 11 -39.60 -9.65 43.33
N GLY A 12 -38.92 -10.08 42.28
CA GLY A 12 -38.86 -9.37 41.00
C GLY A 12 -39.39 -10.31 39.91
N ALA A 13 -40.71 -10.44 39.82
CA ALA A 13 -41.36 -11.16 38.75
C ALA A 13 -41.38 -10.30 37.48
N THR A 14 -41.20 -10.99 36.34
CA THR A 14 -41.59 -10.60 34.97
C THR A 14 -40.80 -9.47 34.30
N PHE A 15 -40.19 -9.76 33.14
CA PHE A 15 -40.81 -9.46 31.83
C PHE A 15 -40.06 -10.18 30.69
N ALA A 16 -40.83 -10.97 29.94
CA ALA A 16 -40.70 -11.27 28.52
C ALA A 16 -39.39 -11.86 27.97
N LEU A 17 -39.49 -13.16 27.63
CA LEU A 17 -38.88 -13.71 26.42
C LEU A 17 -39.11 -12.76 25.24
N ILE A 18 -38.06 -12.12 24.73
CA ILE A 18 -38.05 -11.58 23.37
C ILE A 18 -37.09 -12.43 22.57
N ALA A 19 -37.64 -13.49 21.98
CA ALA A 19 -37.09 -14.15 20.81
C ALA A 19 -37.18 -13.15 19.64
N GLY A 20 -36.24 -12.23 19.57
CA GLY A 20 -36.06 -11.35 18.42
C GLY A 20 -34.94 -11.92 17.56
N ALA A 21 -35.29 -12.71 16.55
CA ALA A 21 -34.37 -13.01 15.46
C ALA A 21 -34.00 -11.66 14.79
N VAL A 22 -32.83 -11.11 15.14
CA VAL A 22 -32.28 -9.96 14.42
C VAL A 22 -31.86 -10.48 13.07
N LEU A 23 -32.75 -10.37 12.09
CA LEU A 23 -32.45 -10.61 10.69
C LEU A 23 -31.51 -9.48 10.24
N VAL A 24 -30.21 -9.67 10.43
CA VAL A 24 -29.21 -8.78 9.83
C VAL A 24 -29.34 -8.95 8.33
N HIS A 25 -30.02 -8.02 7.67
CA HIS A 25 -29.96 -7.89 6.22
C HIS A 25 -28.52 -7.55 5.85
N VAL A 26 -27.74 -8.57 5.49
CA VAL A 26 -26.50 -8.40 4.74
C VAL A 26 -26.93 -7.86 3.39
N VAL A 27 -26.97 -6.54 3.27
CA VAL A 27 -27.07 -5.87 1.96
C VAL A 27 -25.70 -6.07 1.31
N PRO A 28 -25.59 -6.85 0.21
CA PRO A 28 -24.32 -6.96 -0.48
C PRO A 28 -23.90 -5.55 -0.92
N PRO A 29 -22.60 -5.20 -0.85
CA PRO A 29 -22.13 -3.93 -1.36
C PRO A 29 -22.58 -3.84 -2.82
N ARG A 30 -23.41 -2.83 -3.12
CA ARG A 30 -23.74 -2.49 -4.50
C ARG A 30 -22.40 -2.16 -5.14
N HIS A 31 -21.93 -3.01 -6.05
CA HIS A 31 -20.86 -2.63 -6.95
C HIS A 31 -21.42 -1.48 -7.76
N VAL A 32 -21.09 -0.25 -7.37
CA VAL A 32 -21.31 0.92 -8.21
C VAL A 32 -20.47 0.64 -9.44
N ALA A 33 -21.12 0.25 -10.54
CA ALA A 33 -20.46 0.15 -11.81
C ALA A 33 -19.76 1.50 -12.05
N PRO A 34 -18.48 1.51 -12.44
CA PRO A 34 -17.81 2.76 -12.75
C PRO A 34 -18.68 3.51 -13.77
N GLU A 35 -18.99 4.77 -13.45
CA GLU A 35 -19.70 5.64 -14.36
C GLU A 35 -18.94 5.63 -15.70
N PRO A 36 -19.61 5.36 -16.83
CA PRO A 36 -18.95 5.33 -18.11
C PRO A 36 -18.33 6.70 -18.36
N ILE A 37 -17.01 6.78 -18.24
CA ILE A 37 -16.25 7.98 -18.59
C ILE A 37 -16.63 8.28 -20.04
N PRO A 38 -17.22 9.45 -20.35
CA PRO A 38 -17.59 9.78 -21.71
C PRO A 38 -16.34 9.68 -22.57
N ALA A 39 -16.36 8.74 -23.52
CA ALA A 39 -15.25 8.53 -24.43
C ALA A 39 -15.00 9.84 -25.16
N ARG A 40 -13.83 10.43 -24.91
CA ARG A 40 -13.41 11.64 -25.61
C ARG A 40 -13.42 11.28 -27.11
N PRO A 41 -14.11 12.04 -27.97
CA PRO A 41 -14.18 11.71 -29.39
C PRO A 41 -12.76 11.53 -29.90
N LEU A 42 -12.48 10.35 -30.46
CA LEU A 42 -11.21 10.05 -31.09
C LEU A 42 -11.03 11.10 -32.18
N ILE A 43 -10.13 12.06 -31.96
CA ILE A 43 -9.75 13.01 -32.99
C ILE A 43 -9.26 12.16 -34.16
N ALA A 44 -9.99 12.23 -35.28
CA ALA A 44 -9.54 11.60 -36.52
C ALA A 44 -8.11 12.09 -36.79
N GLY A 45 -7.15 11.17 -36.73
CA GLY A 45 -5.72 11.46 -36.80
C GLY A 45 -5.00 11.71 -35.47
N GLY A 46 -5.33 11.03 -34.36
CA GLY A 46 -4.57 11.09 -33.10
C GLY A 46 -3.11 10.62 -33.23
N ILE A 47 -2.84 9.34 -32.98
CA ILE A 47 -1.48 8.75 -33.10
C ILE A 47 -0.91 8.90 -34.52
N GLN A 48 -1.78 8.95 -35.53
CA GLN A 48 -1.42 9.04 -36.95
C GLN A 48 -0.73 10.37 -37.32
N LYS A 49 -0.73 11.39 -36.45
CA LYS A 49 0.05 12.63 -36.63
C LYS A 49 1.52 12.49 -36.24
N ILE A 50 1.88 11.47 -35.46
CA ILE A 50 3.26 11.23 -35.05
C ILE A 50 4.01 10.62 -36.22
N LYS A 51 4.94 11.39 -36.80
CA LYS A 51 5.75 10.95 -37.96
C LYS A 51 7.06 10.25 -37.55
N HIS A 52 7.59 10.61 -36.37
CA HIS A 52 8.86 10.10 -35.87
C HIS A 52 8.75 9.83 -34.37
N VAL A 53 9.17 8.64 -33.95
CA VAL A 53 9.34 8.29 -32.55
C VAL A 53 10.83 8.11 -32.32
N ILE A 54 11.38 8.91 -31.40
CA ILE A 54 12.77 8.77 -30.95
C ILE A 54 12.68 8.18 -29.55
N VAL A 55 13.24 6.99 -29.37
CA VAL A 55 13.32 6.33 -28.07
C VAL A 55 14.72 6.52 -27.51
N VAL A 56 14.82 7.25 -26.40
CA VAL A 56 16.06 7.38 -25.64
C VAL A 56 16.02 6.38 -24.51
N MET A 57 16.88 5.38 -24.57
CA MET A 57 17.00 4.36 -23.53
C MET A 57 18.15 4.74 -22.60
N GLN A 58 17.83 4.92 -21.32
CA GLN A 58 18.82 5.02 -20.26
C GLN A 58 18.97 3.65 -19.59
N GLU A 59 20.15 3.38 -19.07
CA GLU A 59 20.52 2.09 -18.46
C GLU A 59 20.87 2.30 -16.98
N ASN A 60 20.83 1.22 -16.21
CA ASN A 60 21.41 1.09 -14.86
C ASN A 60 20.90 2.03 -13.77
N ARG A 61 19.68 2.56 -13.92
CA ARG A 61 18.98 3.30 -12.86
C ARG A 61 17.56 2.76 -12.69
N SER A 62 17.22 2.43 -11.46
CA SER A 62 15.86 2.07 -11.08
C SER A 62 14.96 3.31 -11.10
N PHE A 63 13.65 3.09 -11.13
CA PHE A 63 12.68 4.18 -11.04
C PHE A 63 12.88 5.03 -9.78
N ASP A 64 13.06 4.39 -8.61
CA ASP A 64 13.23 5.09 -7.33
C ASP A 64 14.51 5.92 -7.26
N ASN A 65 15.55 5.57 -8.02
CA ASN A 65 16.78 6.35 -8.08
C ASN A 65 16.56 7.73 -8.75
N TYR A 66 15.70 7.80 -9.77
CA TYR A 66 15.38 9.06 -10.45
C TYR A 66 14.15 9.77 -9.89
N PHE A 67 13.12 9.01 -9.52
CA PHE A 67 11.78 9.52 -9.26
C PHE A 67 11.21 9.08 -7.91
N GLY A 68 11.99 8.42 -7.05
CA GLY A 68 11.49 7.85 -5.80
C GLY A 68 10.84 8.87 -4.85
N THR A 69 11.23 10.14 -4.93
CA THR A 69 10.63 11.25 -4.16
C THR A 69 9.87 12.26 -5.03
N PHE A 70 9.70 11.98 -6.32
CA PHE A 70 9.02 12.89 -7.24
C PHE A 70 7.52 13.02 -6.88
N PRO A 71 6.96 14.24 -6.84
CA PRO A 71 5.55 14.43 -6.49
C PRO A 71 4.60 13.64 -7.40
N GLY A 72 3.79 12.76 -6.81
CA GLY A 72 2.81 11.94 -7.54
C GLY A 72 3.34 10.62 -8.08
N ALA A 73 4.61 10.27 -7.83
CA ALA A 73 5.10 8.91 -8.04
C ALA A 73 4.62 7.99 -6.92
N ASP A 74 4.40 6.70 -7.24
CA ASP A 74 4.21 5.67 -6.20
C ASP A 74 5.48 5.57 -5.32
N GLY A 75 6.64 5.53 -5.97
CA GLY A 75 7.96 5.85 -5.42
C GLY A 75 8.36 5.13 -4.13
N ILE A 76 9.27 5.78 -3.39
CA ILE A 76 9.72 5.33 -2.08
C ILE A 76 8.62 5.65 -1.07
N PRO A 77 8.21 4.70 -0.21
CA PRO A 77 7.29 5.00 0.88
C PRO A 77 7.87 6.04 1.85
N MET A 78 7.20 7.19 1.97
CA MET A 78 7.63 8.32 2.82
C MET A 78 6.65 8.60 3.95
N ARG A 79 7.17 9.04 5.10
CA ARG A 79 6.42 9.76 6.14
C ARG A 79 6.96 11.19 6.19
N GLY A 80 6.22 12.12 5.59
CA GLY A 80 6.73 13.47 5.38
C GLY A 80 7.93 13.46 4.43
N ARG A 81 9.12 13.84 4.93
CA ARG A 81 10.37 13.85 4.15
C ARG A 81 11.30 12.68 4.47
N GLU A 82 10.84 11.71 5.27
CA GLU A 82 11.66 10.59 5.73
C GLU A 82 11.19 9.27 5.09
N PRO A 83 12.10 8.48 4.48
CA PRO A 83 11.80 7.14 4.01
C PRO A 83 11.40 6.21 5.16
N THR A 84 10.31 5.46 4.99
CA THR A 84 9.85 4.49 6.01
C THR A 84 10.39 3.09 5.79
N VAL A 85 11.09 2.85 4.69
CA VAL A 85 11.67 1.55 4.31
C VAL A 85 13.20 1.60 4.31
N CYS A 86 13.84 0.45 4.38
CA CYS A 86 15.29 0.30 4.28
C CYS A 86 15.66 -1.12 3.85
N ILE A 87 16.84 -1.28 3.25
CA ILE A 87 17.40 -2.57 2.84
C ILE A 87 18.30 -3.08 3.96
N PRO A 88 18.07 -4.29 4.51
CA PRO A 88 18.98 -4.89 5.49
C PRO A 88 20.35 -5.20 4.85
N ASP A 89 21.42 -4.70 5.46
CA ASP A 89 22.80 -5.09 5.16
C ASP A 89 23.28 -6.11 6.20
N PRO A 90 23.33 -7.41 5.84
CA PRO A 90 23.75 -8.46 6.76
C PRO A 90 25.25 -8.41 7.10
N HIS A 91 26.07 -7.74 6.28
CA HIS A 91 27.51 -7.61 6.51
C HIS A 91 27.81 -6.49 7.50
N ALA A 92 27.11 -5.36 7.38
CA ALA A 92 27.23 -4.25 8.32
C ALA A 92 26.38 -4.44 9.59
N GLY A 93 25.39 -5.33 9.56
CA GLY A 93 24.41 -5.49 10.65
C GLY A 93 23.49 -4.28 10.79
N GLN A 94 23.27 -3.54 9.70
CA GLN A 94 22.54 -2.27 9.68
C GLN A 94 21.45 -2.30 8.61
N CYS A 95 20.50 -1.37 8.70
CA CYS A 95 19.51 -1.18 7.65
C CYS A 95 19.83 0.11 6.89
N VAL A 96 20.08 -0.01 5.59
CA VAL A 96 20.43 1.10 4.71
C VAL A 96 19.14 1.73 4.18
N ARG A 97 18.87 2.95 4.64
CA ARG A 97 17.74 3.77 4.13
C ARG A 97 18.09 4.38 2.79
N PRO A 98 17.11 4.67 1.92
CA PRO A 98 17.33 5.54 0.77
C PRO A 98 17.95 6.88 1.20
N PHE A 99 18.94 7.34 0.45
CA PHE A 99 19.65 8.59 0.71
C PHE A 99 19.90 9.33 -0.60
N HIS A 100 20.16 10.63 -0.50
CA HIS A 100 20.58 11.41 -1.65
C HIS A 100 22.09 11.24 -1.86
N ASP A 101 22.47 10.67 -3.00
CA ASP A 101 23.84 10.63 -3.45
C ASP A 101 24.14 11.88 -4.30
N SER A 102 25.10 12.70 -3.86
CA SER A 102 25.53 13.91 -4.57
C SER A 102 26.71 13.68 -5.51
N HIS A 103 27.24 12.45 -5.59
CA HIS A 103 28.35 12.14 -6.49
C HIS A 103 27.88 12.18 -7.95
N LEU A 104 28.73 12.74 -8.82
CA LEU A 104 28.45 12.81 -10.26
C LEU A 104 28.67 11.49 -10.98
N ILE A 105 29.43 10.59 -10.37
CA ILE A 105 29.76 9.27 -10.90
C ILE A 105 29.33 8.25 -9.87
N ASP A 106 28.43 7.37 -10.28
CA ASP A 106 28.01 6.21 -9.51
C ASP A 106 28.28 4.95 -10.34
N LEU A 107 28.94 3.98 -9.72
CA LEU A 107 29.29 2.69 -10.31
C LEU A 107 28.08 1.74 -10.38
N GLY A 108 27.03 2.03 -9.61
CA GLY A 108 25.84 1.19 -9.52
C GLY A 108 26.08 -0.10 -8.73
N GLY A 109 25.00 -0.87 -8.59
CA GLY A 109 25.01 -2.18 -7.94
C GLY A 109 25.10 -3.36 -8.95
N PRO A 110 25.23 -4.59 -8.44
CA PRO A 110 25.08 -5.80 -9.24
C PRO A 110 23.73 -5.81 -9.97
N HIS A 111 23.75 -5.94 -11.29
CA HIS A 111 22.57 -5.87 -12.17
C HIS A 111 22.33 -7.18 -12.93
N THR A 112 22.76 -8.30 -12.34
CA THR A 112 22.45 -9.64 -12.87
C THR A 112 21.05 -10.08 -12.48
N THR A 113 20.50 -11.04 -13.20
CA THR A 113 19.20 -11.64 -12.86
C THR A 113 19.21 -12.32 -11.48
N TRP A 114 20.35 -12.85 -11.04
CA TRP A 114 20.51 -13.42 -9.71
C TRP A 114 20.47 -12.35 -8.62
N ALA A 115 21.18 -11.24 -8.80
CA ALA A 115 21.15 -10.11 -7.87
C ALA A 115 19.73 -9.56 -7.75
N ALA A 116 19.05 -9.30 -8.87
CA ALA A 116 17.68 -8.81 -8.87
C ALA A 116 16.71 -9.75 -8.13
N ARG A 117 16.81 -11.07 -8.34
CA ARG A 117 15.97 -12.04 -7.61
C ARG A 117 16.23 -12.03 -6.11
N THR A 118 17.49 -11.88 -5.72
CA THR A 118 17.90 -11.81 -4.31
C THR A 118 17.34 -10.55 -3.66
N ASP A 119 17.50 -9.40 -4.31
CA ASP A 119 17.05 -8.10 -3.79
C ASP A 119 15.53 -7.98 -3.74
N ILE A 120 14.80 -8.53 -4.73
CA ILE A 120 13.34 -8.55 -4.72
C ILE A 120 12.81 -9.41 -3.57
N ASN A 121 13.52 -10.48 -3.19
CA ASN A 121 13.20 -11.33 -2.03
C ASN A 121 11.71 -11.75 -1.92
N GLY A 122 11.08 -12.07 -3.06
CA GLY A 122 9.65 -12.41 -3.10
C GLY A 122 8.71 -11.24 -2.77
N GLY A 123 9.15 -9.99 -2.95
CA GLY A 123 8.43 -8.76 -2.67
C GLY A 123 8.62 -8.21 -1.25
N ARG A 124 9.75 -8.52 -0.59
CA ARG A 124 10.05 -8.12 0.79
C ARG A 124 11.17 -7.11 0.87
#